data_AF-A0A926VL79-F1
#
_entry.id   AF-A0A926VL79-F1
#
_cell.length_a   1.000
_cell.length_b   1.000
_cell.length_c   1.000
_cell.angle_alpha   90.00
_cell.angle_beta   90.00
_cell.angle_gamma   90.00
#
_symmetry.space_group_name_H-M   'P 1'
#
loop_
_entity.id
_entity.type
_entity.pdbx_description
1 polymer ?
#
loop_
_entity_poly.entity_id
_entity_poly.type
_entity_poly.pdbx_seq_one_letter_code
_entity_poly.pdbx_strand_id
1 'polypeptide(L)'
;MAKKKDRDTSNRGFASMDDEKQREIASKGGKAAHEKGTAHEFSHEEAVEAGRKGGKVAHERGTAHEFSHEEAVEAGRKGGETVSEDREHMSEIGRKGGKS
;
A
#
# COMPACT_ATOMS: atom_id res chain seq x y z
N MET A 1 -56.11 -9.14 -15.04
CA MET A 1 -55.12 -8.52 -14.13
C MET A 1 -54.09 -9.56 -13.70
N ALA A 2 -52.82 -9.41 -14.10
CA ALA A 2 -51.73 -10.23 -13.56
C ALA A 2 -51.25 -9.61 -12.24
N LYS A 3 -51.30 -10.36 -11.13
CA LYS A 3 -50.76 -9.95 -9.83
C LYS A 3 -49.24 -9.77 -9.95
N LYS A 4 -48.74 -8.55 -9.69
CA LYS A 4 -47.32 -8.31 -9.39
C LYS A 4 -46.97 -9.10 -8.12
N LYS A 5 -45.96 -9.97 -8.20
CA LYS A 5 -45.31 -10.54 -7.02
C LYS A 5 -44.37 -9.47 -6.47
N ASP A 6 -44.74 -8.87 -5.33
CA ASP A 6 -43.81 -8.14 -4.49
C ASP A 6 -42.67 -9.09 -4.11
N ARG A 7 -41.46 -8.77 -4.57
CA ARG A 7 -40.24 -9.47 -4.15
C ARG A 7 -39.90 -8.95 -2.76
N ASP A 8 -40.42 -9.64 -1.76
CA ASP A 8 -40.00 -9.53 -0.37
C ASP A 8 -38.50 -9.90 -0.30
N THR A 9 -37.62 -8.91 -0.46
CA THR A 9 -36.19 -9.09 -0.21
C THR A 9 -36.02 -9.11 1.29
N SER A 10 -36.38 -10.23 1.90
CA SER A 10 -36.01 -10.58 3.28
C SER A 10 -34.57 -10.18 3.52
N ASN A 11 -34.27 -9.47 4.61
CA ASN A 11 -32.92 -9.09 5.07
C ASN A 11 -32.02 -10.34 5.28
N ARG A 12 -31.66 -11.00 4.18
CA ARG A 12 -30.96 -12.28 4.11
C ARG A 12 -29.85 -12.12 3.09
N GLY A 13 -28.66 -12.53 3.49
CA GLY A 13 -27.48 -12.45 2.66
C GLY A 13 -26.37 -11.68 3.34
N PHE A 14 -25.17 -11.82 2.81
CA PHE A 14 -23.95 -11.29 3.41
C PHE A 14 -23.95 -9.76 3.50
N ALA A 15 -24.51 -9.09 2.48
CA ALA A 15 -24.63 -7.63 2.42
C ALA A 15 -25.76 -7.04 3.27
N SER A 16 -26.64 -7.88 3.83
CA SER A 16 -27.72 -7.45 4.74
C SER A 16 -27.40 -7.72 6.22
N MET A 17 -26.19 -8.21 6.51
CA MET A 17 -25.70 -8.39 7.89
C MET A 17 -25.08 -7.10 8.43
N ASP A 18 -24.87 -7.03 9.74
CA ASP A 18 -24.06 -5.98 10.37
C ASP A 18 -22.63 -5.94 9.82
N ASP A 19 -22.11 -4.72 9.60
CA ASP A 19 -20.79 -4.47 9.01
C ASP A 19 -19.65 -5.16 9.78
N GLU A 20 -19.70 -5.14 11.12
CA GLU A 20 -18.70 -5.80 11.96
C GLU A 20 -18.69 -7.31 11.73
N LYS A 21 -19.87 -7.90 11.67
CA LYS A 21 -20.04 -9.33 11.42
C LYS A 21 -19.60 -9.71 10.01
N GLN A 22 -19.90 -8.87 9.02
CA GLN A 22 -19.46 -9.05 7.65
C GLN A 22 -17.93 -9.03 7.56
N ARG A 23 -17.27 -8.06 8.21
CA ARG A 23 -15.80 -7.96 8.29
C ARG A 23 -15.19 -9.18 8.97
N GLU A 24 -15.76 -9.63 10.07
CA GLU A 24 -15.26 -10.80 10.80
C GLU A 24 -15.31 -12.06 9.92
N ILE A 25 -16.44 -12.29 9.24
CA ILE A 25 -16.59 -13.45 8.36
C ILE A 25 -15.67 -13.34 7.14
N ALA A 26 -15.54 -12.16 6.53
CA ALA A 26 -14.61 -11.95 5.42
C ALA A 26 -13.16 -12.20 5.84
N SER A 27 -12.77 -11.72 7.02
CA SER A 27 -11.44 -11.94 7.61
C SER A 27 -11.16 -13.43 7.85
N LYS A 28 -12.12 -14.16 8.44
CA LYS A 28 -12.02 -15.62 8.64
C LYS A 28 -11.92 -16.36 7.31
N GLY A 29 -12.69 -15.96 6.30
CA GLY A 29 -12.65 -16.54 4.96
C GLY A 29 -11.27 -16.37 4.29
N GLY A 30 -10.69 -15.18 4.38
CA GLY A 30 -9.34 -14.91 3.87
C GLY A 30 -8.27 -15.75 4.56
N LYS A 31 -8.28 -15.80 5.90
CA LYS A 31 -7.35 -16.63 6.68
C LYS A 31 -7.46 -18.10 6.32
N ALA A 32 -8.70 -18.61 6.21
CA ALA A 32 -8.94 -20.00 5.84
C ALA A 32 -8.49 -20.32 4.41
N ALA A 33 -8.61 -19.38 3.46
CA ALA A 33 -8.13 -19.57 2.10
C ALA A 33 -6.59 -19.64 2.04
N HIS A 34 -5.89 -18.81 2.82
CA HIS A 34 -4.42 -18.91 2.96
C HIS A 34 -4.01 -20.22 3.64
N GLU A 35 -4.67 -20.60 4.75
CA GLU A 35 -4.37 -21.86 5.46
C GLU A 35 -4.57 -23.09 4.56
N LYS A 36 -5.59 -23.06 3.68
CA LYS A 36 -5.89 -24.14 2.73
C LYS A 36 -5.08 -24.08 1.43
N GLY A 37 -4.21 -23.08 1.26
CA GLY A 37 -3.43 -22.88 0.04
C GLY A 37 -4.26 -22.55 -1.21
N THR A 38 -5.50 -22.10 -1.04
CA THR A 38 -6.36 -21.67 -2.15
C THR A 38 -6.25 -20.18 -2.45
N ALA A 39 -5.67 -19.41 -1.52
CA ALA A 39 -5.35 -18.01 -1.73
C ALA A 39 -4.07 -17.86 -2.58
N HIS A 40 -3.98 -16.73 -3.29
CA HIS A 40 -2.75 -16.34 -3.98
C HIS A 40 -1.72 -15.84 -2.96
N GLU A 41 -0.51 -16.36 -3.03
CA GLU A 41 0.63 -15.85 -2.28
C GLU A 41 1.40 -14.86 -3.13
N PHE A 42 1.47 -13.62 -2.67
CA PHE A 42 2.25 -12.60 -3.35
C PHE A 42 3.72 -12.77 -3.01
N SER A 43 4.55 -12.97 -4.04
CA SER A 43 5.99 -12.86 -3.91
C SER A 43 6.43 -11.40 -3.73
N HIS A 44 7.65 -11.20 -3.22
CA HIS A 44 8.26 -9.88 -3.15
C HIS A 44 8.38 -9.22 -4.53
N GLU A 45 8.73 -10.02 -5.56
CA GLU A 45 8.87 -9.54 -6.93
C GLU A 45 7.53 -9.04 -7.49
N GLU A 46 6.43 -9.77 -7.25
CA GLU A 46 5.09 -9.34 -7.65
C GLU A 46 4.65 -8.06 -6.94
N ALA A 47 4.98 -7.91 -5.64
CA ALA A 47 4.69 -6.68 -4.91
C ALA A 47 5.43 -5.47 -5.51
N VAL A 48 6.69 -5.66 -5.90
CA VAL A 48 7.49 -4.63 -6.59
C VAL A 48 6.91 -4.30 -7.96
N GLU A 49 6.54 -5.30 -8.76
CA GLU A 49 5.94 -5.09 -10.08
C GLU A 49 4.61 -4.32 -9.97
N ALA A 50 3.74 -4.75 -9.06
CA ALA A 50 2.46 -4.11 -8.79
C ALA A 50 2.64 -2.66 -8.32
N GLY A 51 3.59 -2.41 -7.41
CA GLY A 51 3.93 -1.06 -6.96
C GLY A 51 4.43 -0.18 -8.10
N ARG A 52 5.35 -0.70 -8.93
CA ARG A 52 5.85 0.01 -10.12
C ARG A 52 4.75 0.35 -11.09
N LYS A 53 3.84 -0.61 -11.38
CA LYS A 53 2.71 -0.41 -12.28
C LYS A 53 1.72 0.61 -11.71
N GLY A 54 1.39 0.51 -10.43
CA GLY A 54 0.53 1.46 -9.73
C GLY A 54 1.09 2.89 -9.76
N GLY A 55 2.40 3.04 -9.48
CA GLY A 55 3.08 4.32 -9.55
C GLY A 55 3.02 4.95 -10.95
N LYS A 56 3.30 4.15 -12.01
CA LYS A 56 3.17 4.63 -13.39
C LYS A 56 1.76 5.13 -13.70
N VAL A 57 0.75 4.34 -13.36
CA VAL A 57 -0.66 4.72 -13.59
C VAL A 57 -1.03 5.97 -12.79
N ALA A 58 -0.55 6.11 -11.56
CA ALA A 58 -0.81 7.29 -10.74
C ALA A 58 -0.20 8.56 -11.34
N HIS A 59 1.03 8.49 -11.88
CA HIS A 59 1.65 9.60 -12.61
C HIS A 59 0.91 9.91 -13.91
N GLU A 60 0.55 8.88 -14.71
CA GLU A 60 -0.23 9.07 -15.93
C GLU A 60 -1.60 9.72 -15.68
N ARG A 61 -2.22 9.42 -14.53
CA ARG A 61 -3.52 9.97 -14.12
C ARG A 61 -3.42 11.28 -13.35
N GLY A 62 -2.21 11.77 -13.05
CA GLY A 62 -2.00 12.97 -12.23
C GLY A 62 -2.48 12.83 -10.78
N THR A 63 -2.64 11.60 -10.28
CA THR A 63 -3.00 11.34 -8.88
C THR A 63 -1.77 11.06 -8.01
N ALA A 64 -0.60 10.94 -8.62
CA ALA A 64 0.66 10.84 -7.90
C ALA A 64 0.98 12.15 -7.17
N HIS A 65 1.71 12.04 -6.06
CA HIS A 65 2.28 13.21 -5.39
C HIS A 65 3.41 13.76 -6.26
N GLU A 66 3.32 15.04 -6.59
CA GLU A 66 4.36 15.79 -7.29
C GLU A 66 5.18 16.53 -6.25
N PHE A 67 6.46 16.21 -6.15
CA PHE A 67 7.36 16.89 -5.22
C PHE A 67 7.73 18.25 -5.78
N SER A 68 7.48 19.30 -5.01
CA SER A 68 8.01 20.64 -5.28
C SER A 68 9.52 20.70 -5.03
N HIS A 69 10.17 21.74 -5.58
CA HIS A 69 11.59 22.00 -5.32
C HIS A 69 11.87 22.20 -3.82
N GLU A 70 10.97 22.87 -3.11
CA GLU A 70 11.09 23.11 -1.67
C GLU A 70 11.03 21.80 -0.87
N GLU A 71 10.08 20.90 -1.21
CA GLU A 71 9.97 19.58 -0.59
C GLU A 71 11.20 18.71 -0.85
N ALA A 72 11.76 18.77 -2.06
CA ALA A 72 13.01 18.07 -2.37
C ALA A 72 14.19 18.59 -1.54
N VAL A 73 14.28 19.90 -1.34
CA VAL A 73 15.30 20.53 -0.48
C VAL A 73 15.10 20.13 0.98
N GLU A 74 13.87 20.14 1.50
CA GLU A 74 13.57 19.73 2.87
C GLU A 74 13.92 18.25 3.10
N ALA A 75 13.52 17.37 2.17
CA ALA A 75 13.85 15.95 2.23
C ALA A 75 15.37 15.72 2.20
N GLY A 76 16.09 16.44 1.33
CA GLY A 76 17.55 16.38 1.24
C GLY A 76 18.23 16.87 2.53
N ARG A 77 17.75 17.99 3.10
CA ARG A 77 18.24 18.52 4.38
C ARG A 77 18.01 17.51 5.50
N LYS A 78 16.81 16.96 5.62
CA LYS A 78 16.45 15.99 6.66
C LYS A 78 17.28 14.71 6.55
N GLY A 79 17.47 14.20 5.33
CA GLY A 79 18.34 13.04 5.09
C GLY A 79 19.80 13.33 5.45
N GLY A 80 20.30 14.50 5.06
CA GLY A 80 21.65 14.96 5.41
C GLY A 80 21.83 15.10 6.92
N GLU A 81 20.83 15.64 7.63
CA GLU A 81 20.85 15.79 9.09
C GLU A 81 20.99 14.42 9.77
N THR A 82 20.16 13.43 9.41
CA THR A 82 20.23 12.07 9.96
C THR A 82 21.57 11.38 9.70
N VAL A 83 22.15 11.54 8.51
CA VAL A 83 23.46 10.94 8.18
C VAL A 83 24.60 11.67 8.89
N SER A 84 24.47 12.98 9.11
CA SER A 84 25.50 13.82 9.71
C SER A 84 25.69 13.63 11.22
N GLU A 85 24.73 12.99 11.90
CA GLU A 85 24.83 12.66 13.33
C GLU A 85 25.95 11.64 13.61
N ASP A 86 26.28 10.77 12.64
CA ASP A 86 27.36 9.80 12.76
C ASP A 86 28.72 10.41 12.34
N ARG A 87 29.46 10.88 13.34
CA ARG A 87 30.77 11.50 13.17
C ARG A 87 31.84 10.54 12.61
N GLU A 88 31.77 9.25 12.92
CA GLU A 88 32.73 8.27 12.39
C GLU A 88 32.48 8.02 10.90
N HIS A 89 31.22 7.84 10.53
CA HIS A 89 30.79 7.71 9.13
C HIS A 89 31.17 8.93 8.28
N MET A 90 30.92 10.14 8.78
CA MET A 90 31.29 11.38 8.09
C MET A 90 32.81 11.52 7.90
N SER A 91 33.58 11.09 8.90
CA SER A 91 35.05 11.09 8.83
C SER A 91 35.57 10.10 7.78
N GLU A 92 34.94 8.93 7.65
CA GLU A 92 35.26 7.92 6.65
C GLU A 92 34.95 8.41 5.22
N ILE A 93 33.76 8.97 5.00
CA ILE A 93 33.36 9.55 3.71
C ILE A 93 34.32 10.68 3.30
N GLY A 94 34.63 11.60 4.22
CA GLY A 94 35.55 12.72 3.94
C GLY A 94 36.96 12.23 3.56
N ARG A 95 37.48 11.21 4.27
CA ARG A 95 38.78 10.59 3.94
C ARG A 95 38.76 9.90 2.57
N LYS A 96 37.64 9.31 2.16
CA LYS A 96 37.49 8.66 0.85
C LYS A 96 37.39 9.70 -0.29
N GLY A 97 36.64 10.79 -0.08
CA GLY A 97 36.47 11.86 -1.06
C GLY A 97 37.76 12.66 -1.32
N GLY A 98 38.57 12.93 -0.29
CA GLY A 98 39.82 13.67 -0.43
C GLY A 98 41.01 12.91 -1.04
N LYS A 99 40.83 11.62 -1.35
CA LYS A 99 41.85 10.76 -1.99
C LYS A 99 41.71 10.67 -3.52
N SER A 100 40.77 11.42 -4.10
CA SER A 100 40.52 11.47 -5.55
C SER A 100 41.24 12.64 -6.19
#